data_AF-A0A0R2V9S7-F1
#
_entry.id   AF-A0A0R2V9S7-F1
#
_cell.length_a   1.000
_cell.length_b   1.000
_cell.length_c   1.000
_cell.angle_alpha   90.00
_cell.angle_beta   90.00
_cell.angle_gamma   90.00
#
_symmetry.space_group_name_H-M   'P 1'
#
loop_
_entity.id
_entity.type
_entity.pdbx_description
1 polymer ?
#
loop_
_entity_poly.entity_id
_entity_poly.type
_entity_poly.pdbx_seq_one_letter_code
_entity_poly.pdbx_strand_id
1 'polypeptide(L)'
;MKLNDYEVSSALSGLDDWSIDGSRIKKIIPMHNWKGTMMLANAIAHIAERAWHHPDILLSFSSITIYLSTHDVGGISLKDIALAKKIDELVAWDPANESSELEGSPSSAEHRYIPK
;
A
#
# COMPACT_ATOMS: atom_id res chain seq x y z
N MET A 1 -7.62 -17.95 7.51
CA MET A 1 -9.00 -17.80 8.00
C MET A 1 -9.55 -16.49 7.46
N LYS A 2 -10.82 -16.47 7.04
CA LYS A 2 -11.50 -15.22 6.65
C LYS A 2 -11.84 -14.43 7.91
N LEU A 3 -11.56 -13.12 7.89
CA LEU A 3 -11.90 -12.19 8.95
C LEU A 3 -13.38 -11.77 8.83
N ASN A 4 -13.98 -11.43 9.96
CA ASN A 4 -15.28 -10.76 9.99
C ASN A 4 -15.14 -9.24 9.88
N ASP A 5 -16.25 -8.54 9.65
CA ASP A 5 -16.26 -7.09 9.39
C ASP A 5 -15.68 -6.26 10.56
N TYR A 6 -15.88 -6.71 11.80
CA TYR A 6 -15.32 -6.06 12.98
C TYR A 6 -13.79 -6.22 13.04
N GLU A 7 -13.28 -7.42 12.79
CA GLU A 7 -11.84 -7.69 12.74
C GLU A 7 -11.16 -6.90 11.63
N VAL A 8 -11.77 -6.84 10.44
CA VAL A 8 -11.27 -6.03 9.32
C VAL A 8 -11.24 -4.56 9.72
N SER A 9 -12.36 -4.02 10.21
CA SER A 9 -12.46 -2.59 10.58
C SER A 9 -11.46 -2.22 11.67
N SER A 10 -11.29 -3.08 12.68
CA SER A 10 -10.30 -2.88 13.74
C SER A 10 -8.88 -2.90 13.19
N ALA A 11 -8.55 -3.84 12.30
CA ALA A 11 -7.24 -3.93 11.67
C ALA A 11 -6.93 -2.71 10.78
N LEU A 12 -7.91 -2.21 10.04
CA LEU A 12 -7.75 -1.04 9.17
C LEU A 12 -7.56 0.27 9.94
N SER A 13 -8.01 0.36 11.20
CA SER A 13 -7.87 1.59 12.00
C SER A 13 -6.42 2.02 12.27
N GLY A 14 -5.47 1.10 12.11
CA GLY A 14 -4.03 1.37 12.24
C GLY A 14 -3.28 1.44 10.91
N LEU A 15 -3.99 1.52 9.78
CA LEU A 15 -3.43 1.58 8.44
C LEU A 15 -3.87 2.87 7.73
N ASP A 16 -3.02 3.39 6.87
CA ASP A 16 -3.22 4.70 6.25
C ASP A 16 -4.10 4.58 5.00
N ASP A 17 -5.27 5.22 4.98
CA ASP A 17 -6.15 5.32 3.80
C ASP A 17 -6.56 3.99 3.14
N TRP A 18 -6.61 2.91 3.93
CA TRP A 18 -7.23 1.65 3.52
C TRP A 18 -8.72 1.64 3.80
N SER A 19 -9.50 1.09 2.87
CA SER A 19 -10.96 1.00 2.95
C SER A 19 -11.46 -0.38 2.56
N ILE A 20 -12.68 -0.73 2.98
CA ILE A 20 -13.34 -1.97 2.54
C ILE A 20 -14.00 -1.72 1.18
N ASP A 21 -13.75 -2.61 0.22
CA ASP A 21 -14.38 -2.65 -1.10
C ASP A 21 -14.94 -4.05 -1.37
N GLY A 22 -16.19 -4.27 -0.94
CA GLY A 22 -16.83 -5.57 -0.99
C GLY A 22 -16.07 -6.61 -0.15
N SER A 23 -15.54 -7.66 -0.79
CA SER A 23 -14.78 -8.73 -0.14
C SER A 23 -13.27 -8.49 -0.09
N ARG A 24 -12.82 -7.26 -0.33
CA ARG A 24 -11.42 -6.86 -0.46
C ARG A 24 -11.15 -5.60 0.36
N ILE A 25 -9.89 -5.35 0.67
CA ILE A 25 -9.44 -4.02 1.12
C ILE A 25 -8.81 -3.27 -0.06
N LYS A 26 -8.95 -1.94 -0.06
CA LYS A 26 -8.51 -1.06 -1.13
C LYS A 26 -7.74 0.14 -0.58
N LYS A 27 -6.62 0.49 -1.25
CA LYS A 27 -5.92 1.77 -1.09
C LYS A 27 -5.71 2.43 -2.44
N ILE A 28 -5.84 3.75 -2.50
CA ILE A 28 -5.52 4.57 -3.68
C ILE A 28 -4.37 5.50 -3.32
N ILE A 29 -3.26 5.37 -4.00
CA ILE A 29 -2.08 6.21 -3.83
C ILE A 29 -2.01 7.18 -5.00
N PRO A 30 -2.13 8.51 -4.79
CA PRO A 30 -1.96 9.48 -5.85
C PRO A 30 -0.50 9.55 -6.29
N MET A 31 -0.26 9.78 -7.59
CA MET A 31 1.08 9.83 -8.20
C MET A 31 1.25 11.08 -9.05
N HIS A 32 2.46 11.65 -9.07
CA HIS A 32 2.78 12.83 -9.87
C HIS A 32 3.13 12.52 -11.33
N ASN A 33 3.68 11.34 -11.60
CA ASN A 33 4.17 10.98 -12.93
C ASN A 33 4.24 9.46 -13.14
N TRP A 34 4.23 9.06 -14.41
CA TRP A 34 4.25 7.66 -14.82
C TRP A 34 5.49 6.88 -14.33
N LYS A 35 6.66 7.53 -14.29
CA LYS A 35 7.88 6.88 -13.79
C LYS A 35 7.73 6.48 -12.32
N GLY A 36 7.23 7.39 -11.49
CA GLY A 36 6.95 7.13 -10.07
C GLY A 36 5.94 6.02 -9.89
N THR A 37 4.84 6.04 -10.66
CA THR A 37 3.83 4.98 -10.67
C THR A 37 4.46 3.61 -10.88
N MET A 38 5.28 3.46 -11.93
CA MET A 38 5.90 2.17 -12.24
C MET A 38 6.95 1.74 -11.21
N MET A 39 7.72 2.67 -10.65
CA MET A 39 8.69 2.36 -9.60
C MET A 39 8.02 1.83 -8.34
N LEU A 40 6.97 2.51 -7.86
CA LEU A 40 6.24 2.07 -6.68
C LEU A 40 5.49 0.76 -6.93
N ALA A 41 4.88 0.58 -8.10
CA ALA A 41 4.24 -0.67 -8.48
C ALA A 41 5.22 -1.87 -8.44
N ASN A 42 6.43 -1.68 -8.97
CA ASN A 42 7.46 -2.72 -8.93
C ASN A 42 7.96 -3.02 -7.50
N ALA A 43 8.07 -2.01 -6.65
CA ALA A 43 8.44 -2.20 -5.25
C ALA A 43 7.35 -2.98 -4.48
N ILE A 44 6.07 -2.67 -4.72
CA ILE A 44 4.94 -3.43 -4.18
C ILE A 44 4.95 -4.87 -4.70
N ALA A 45 5.19 -5.07 -6.00
CA ALA A 45 5.29 -6.40 -6.59
C ALA A 45 6.42 -7.23 -5.96
N HIS A 46 7.57 -6.61 -5.67
CA HIS A 46 8.67 -7.29 -4.99
C HIS A 46 8.28 -7.80 -3.60
N ILE A 47 7.68 -6.94 -2.75
CA ILE A 47 7.28 -7.35 -1.40
C ILE A 47 6.14 -8.37 -1.42
N ALA A 48 5.23 -8.27 -2.39
CA ALA A 48 4.15 -9.24 -2.59
C ALA A 48 4.70 -10.64 -2.94
N GLU A 49 5.68 -10.71 -3.84
CA GLU A 49 6.35 -11.96 -4.21
C GLU A 49 7.07 -12.59 -3.01
N ARG A 50 7.78 -11.76 -2.22
CA ARG A 50 8.43 -12.20 -0.98
C ARG A 50 7.44 -12.70 0.06
N ALA A 51 6.24 -12.14 0.09
CA ALA A 51 5.15 -12.57 0.98
C ALA A 51 4.39 -13.80 0.45
N TRP A 52 4.61 -14.18 -0.80
CA TRP A 52 3.80 -15.16 -1.53
C TRP A 52 2.29 -14.88 -1.40
N HIS A 53 1.94 -13.61 -1.56
CA HIS A 53 0.58 -13.10 -1.47
C HIS A 53 0.46 -11.89 -2.39
N HIS A 54 -0.35 -11.99 -3.43
CA HIS A 54 -0.32 -11.04 -4.54
C HIS A 54 -1.53 -10.10 -4.53
N PRO A 55 -1.35 -8.77 -4.62
CA PRO A 55 -2.45 -7.83 -4.83
C PRO A 55 -2.92 -7.81 -6.29
N ASP A 56 -4.15 -7.36 -6.50
CA ASP A 56 -4.53 -6.77 -7.78
C ASP A 56 -4.11 -5.29 -7.77
N ILE A 57 -3.40 -4.85 -8.82
CA ILE A 57 -2.94 -3.47 -8.95
C ILE A 57 -3.50 -2.84 -10.23
N LEU A 58 -4.20 -1.72 -10.09
CA LEU A 58 -4.62 -0.87 -11.20
C LEU A 58 -3.70 0.36 -11.26
N LEU A 59 -3.01 0.52 -12.39
CA LEU A 59 -2.09 1.62 -12.62
C LEU A 59 -2.72 2.68 -13.52
N SER A 60 -2.56 3.94 -13.14
CA SER A 60 -2.88 5.09 -13.98
C SER A 60 -1.71 6.07 -14.00
N PHE A 61 -1.76 7.07 -14.88
CA PHE A 61 -0.73 8.12 -14.90
C PHE A 61 -0.59 8.82 -13.54
N SER A 62 -1.71 9.03 -12.84
CA SER A 62 -1.79 9.86 -11.64
C SER A 62 -2.15 9.09 -10.36
N SER A 63 -2.20 7.76 -10.41
CA SER A 63 -2.50 6.95 -9.22
C SER A 63 -2.13 5.47 -9.36
N ILE A 64 -1.98 4.81 -8.22
CA ILE A 64 -1.97 3.36 -8.07
C ILE A 64 -3.16 2.99 -7.19
N THR A 65 -3.99 2.05 -7.64
CA THR A 65 -5.02 1.44 -6.78
C THR A 65 -4.63 0.01 -6.48
N ILE A 66 -4.63 -0.35 -5.20
CA ILE A 66 -4.24 -1.66 -4.69
C ILE A 66 -5.47 -2.31 -4.10
N TYR A 67 -5.75 -3.55 -4.50
CA TYR A 67 -6.75 -4.40 -3.89
C TYR A 67 -6.09 -5.62 -3.27
N LEU A 68 -6.49 -5.97 -2.05
CA LEU A 68 -6.03 -7.17 -1.36
C LEU A 68 -7.20 -8.01 -0.91
N SER A 69 -7.14 -9.30 -1.25
CA SER A 69 -7.99 -10.34 -0.68
C SER A 69 -7.31 -11.69 -0.83
N THR A 70 -7.73 -12.64 -0.01
CA THR A 70 -7.22 -14.00 -0.05
C THR A 70 -8.21 -14.89 -0.79
N HIS A 71 -7.87 -15.27 -2.02
CA HIS A 71 -8.72 -16.08 -2.90
C HIS A 71 -9.19 -17.39 -2.25
N ASP A 72 -8.28 -18.11 -1.61
CA ASP A 72 -8.55 -19.43 -1.00
C ASP A 72 -9.63 -19.40 0.08
N VAL A 73 -9.84 -18.26 0.74
CA VAL A 73 -10.87 -18.10 1.79
C VAL A 73 -12.04 -17.24 1.34
N GLY A 74 -12.07 -16.79 0.09
CA GLY A 74 -13.17 -15.98 -0.47
C GLY A 74 -13.39 -14.66 0.27
N GLY A 75 -12.32 -13.98 0.68
CA GLY A 75 -12.42 -12.68 1.36
C GLY A 75 -11.11 -12.22 2.00
N ILE A 76 -11.24 -11.26 2.91
CA ILE A 76 -10.12 -10.64 3.62
C ILE A 76 -9.61 -11.59 4.70
N SER A 77 -8.30 -11.75 4.79
CA SER A 77 -7.61 -12.51 5.81
C SER A 77 -6.49 -11.69 6.46
N LEU A 78 -5.85 -12.25 7.50
CA LEU A 78 -4.66 -11.65 8.10
C LEU A 78 -3.49 -11.47 7.12
N LYS A 79 -3.43 -12.25 6.02
CA LYS A 79 -2.40 -12.05 4.98
C LYS A 79 -2.58 -10.71 4.26
N ASP A 80 -3.84 -10.33 4.01
CA ASP A 80 -4.18 -9.05 3.38
C ASP A 80 -3.79 -7.89 4.27
N ILE A 81 -4.14 -7.97 5.56
CA ILE A 81 -3.76 -6.96 6.56
C ILE A 81 -2.24 -6.85 6.70
N ALA A 82 -1.52 -7.98 6.74
CA ALA A 82 -0.07 -7.99 6.87
C ALA A 82 0.65 -7.38 5.66
N LEU A 83 0.19 -7.68 4.44
CA LEU A 83 0.75 -7.08 3.23
C LEU A 83 0.38 -5.59 3.11
N ALA A 84 -0.84 -5.21 3.46
CA ALA A 84 -1.26 -3.80 3.52
C ALA A 84 -0.35 -2.98 4.44
N LYS A 85 -0.05 -3.50 5.64
CA LYS A 85 0.90 -2.87 6.56
C LYS A 85 2.29 -2.71 5.96
N LYS A 86 2.80 -3.72 5.25
CA LYS A 86 4.12 -3.63 4.61
C LYS A 86 4.15 -2.63 3.45
N ILE A 87 3.05 -2.51 2.71
CA ILE A 87 2.89 -1.48 1.69
C ILE A 87 2.89 -0.09 2.33
N ASP A 88 2.18 0.10 3.45
CA ASP A 88 2.17 1.37 4.17
C ASP A 88 3.57 1.74 4.69
N GLU A 89 4.28 0.80 5.31
CA GLU A 89 5.66 1.02 5.74
C GLU A 89 6.57 1.43 4.57
N LEU A 90 6.46 0.77 3.41
CA LEU A 90 7.22 1.12 2.20
C LEU A 90 6.88 2.52 1.68
N VAL A 91 5.60 2.90 1.70
CA VAL A 91 5.10 4.16 1.14
C VAL A 91 5.37 5.34 2.08
N ALA A 92 5.24 5.13 3.38
CA ALA A 92 5.39 6.15 4.41
C ALA A 92 6.84 6.30 4.90
N TRP A 93 7.75 5.40 4.50
CA TRP A 93 9.15 5.50 4.91
C TRP A 93 9.76 6.81 4.41
N ASP A 94 10.11 7.67 5.35
CA ASP A 94 10.83 8.90 5.15
C ASP A 94 11.92 8.97 6.23
N PRO A 95 13.20 8.85 5.85
CA PRO A 95 14.28 8.82 6.83
C PRO A 95 14.42 10.14 7.60
N ALA A 96 13.81 11.24 7.14
CA ALA A 96 13.73 12.49 7.89
C ALA A 96 12.93 12.36 9.21
N ASN A 97 12.09 11.34 9.34
CA ASN A 97 11.34 11.03 10.57
C ASN A 97 12.11 10.07 11.51
N GLU A 98 13.31 9.65 11.12
CA GLU A 98 14.16 8.74 11.89
C GLU A 98 15.36 9.50 12.48
N SER A 99 15.89 9.03 13.60
CA SER A 99 17.13 9.57 14.16
C SER A 99 18.32 8.99 13.37
N SER A 100 18.58 9.55 12.18
CA SER A 100 19.64 9.13 11.27
C SER A 100 20.34 10.33 10.61
N GLU A 101 21.44 10.09 9.91
CA GLU A 101 22.18 11.08 9.11
C GLU A 101 21.53 11.36 7.75
N LEU A 102 20.41 10.69 7.41
CA LEU A 102 19.71 10.84 6.15
C LEU A 102 18.65 11.94 6.22
N GLU A 103 18.67 12.86 5.25
CA GLU A 103 17.83 14.07 5.27
C GLU A 103 16.42 13.89 4.68
N GLY A 104 16.14 12.75 4.02
CA GLY A 104 14.88 12.53 3.31
C GLY A 104 14.82 13.17 1.91
N SER A 105 13.64 13.09 1.27
CA SER A 105 13.44 13.65 -0.07
C SER A 105 13.06 15.14 -0.01
N PRO A 106 13.52 15.99 -0.95
CA PRO A 106 13.10 17.38 -1.01
C PRO A 106 11.57 17.55 -1.08
N SER A 107 11.04 18.57 -0.41
CA SER A 107 9.59 18.82 -0.33
C SER A 107 8.99 19.50 -1.57
N SER A 108 9.81 19.93 -2.52
CA SER A 108 9.36 20.47 -3.81
C SER A 108 8.57 19.45 -4.64
N ALA A 109 7.56 19.89 -5.38
CA ALA A 109 6.71 18.99 -6.18
C ALA A 109 7.49 18.20 -7.26
N GLU A 110 8.55 18.79 -7.83
CA GLU A 110 9.36 18.17 -8.88
C GLU A 110 10.14 16.93 -8.43
N HIS A 111 10.43 16.82 -7.13
CA HIS A 111 11.17 15.71 -6.52
C HIS A 111 10.26 14.66 -5.86
N ARG A 112 8.96 14.94 -5.70
CA ARG A 112 8.00 14.03 -5.06
C ARG A 112 7.35 13.10 -6.08
N TYR A 113 7.26 11.81 -5.73
CA TYR A 113 6.48 10.84 -6.50
C TYR A 113 5.01 10.79 -6.06
N ILE A 114 4.76 10.99 -4.77
CA ILE A 114 3.45 10.98 -4.12
C ILE A 114 3.12 12.41 -3.66
N PRO A 115 1.98 12.99 -4.06
CA PRO A 115 1.52 14.28 -3.54
C PRO A 115 1.29 14.23 -2.03
N LYS A 116 1.70 15.29 -1.30
CA LYS A 116 1.23 15.53 0.08
C LYS A 116 -0.02 16.40 0.04
#